data_AF-A0A0B8P902-F1
#
_entry.id   AF-A0A0B8P902-F1
#
_cell.length_a   1.000
_cell.length_b   1.000
_cell.length_c   1.000
_cell.angle_alpha   90.00
_cell.angle_beta   90.00
_cell.angle_gamma   90.00
#
_symmetry.space_group_name_H-M   'P 1'
#
loop_
_entity.id
_entity.type
_entity.pdbx_description
1 polymer ?
#
loop_
_entity_poly.entity_id
_entity_poly.type
_entity_poly.pdbx_seq_one_letter_code
_entity_poly.pdbx_strand_id
1 'polypeptide(L)'
;MTGTFFDTIIICTMTGLALIITGAWQSDFAGAMMTTHAFAVGLNAATLGPILVSVGLLFFAFTTILGWNYYGERCVVYLFGTKLSCHIRWCSLP
;
A
#
# COMPACT_ATOMS: atom_id res chain seq x y z
N MET A 1 1.55 -7.88 -17.03
CA MET A 1 0.14 -7.60 -16.67
C MET A 1 -0.39 -8.48 -15.53
N THR A 2 0.39 -9.42 -14.99
CA THR A 2 -0.04 -10.23 -13.83
C THR A 2 -0.04 -9.44 -12.52
N GLY A 3 0.75 -8.37 -12.40
CA GLY A 3 0.82 -7.56 -11.17
C GLY A 3 -0.50 -6.90 -10.76
N THR A 4 -1.22 -6.31 -11.72
CA THR A 4 -2.55 -5.70 -11.47
C THR A 4 -3.61 -6.75 -11.11
N PHE A 5 -3.48 -7.97 -11.62
CA PHE A 5 -4.38 -9.06 -11.24
C PHE A 5 -4.23 -9.41 -9.76
N PHE A 6 -3.00 -9.60 -9.27
CA PHE A 6 -2.78 -9.93 -7.86
C PHE A 6 -3.13 -8.78 -6.92
N ASP A 7 -2.71 -7.56 -7.24
CA ASP A 7 -2.99 -6.39 -6.42
C ASP A 7 -4.49 -6.07 -6.35
N THR A 8 -5.13 -5.89 -7.50
CA THR A 8 -6.46 -5.29 -7.55
C THR A 8 -7.57 -6.32 -7.47
N ILE A 9 -7.43 -7.47 -8.14
CA ILE A 9 -8.49 -8.49 -8.19
C ILE A 9 -8.44 -9.42 -6.97
N ILE A 10 -7.26 -9.70 -6.42
CA ILE A 10 -7.12 -10.59 -5.27
C ILE A 10 -7.00 -9.78 -3.98
N ILE A 11 -5.98 -8.94 -3.85
CA ILE A 11 -5.68 -8.30 -2.56
C ILE A 11 -6.69 -7.20 -2.21
N CYS A 12 -6.97 -6.26 -3.14
CA CYS A 12 -7.92 -5.17 -2.89
C CYS A 12 -9.37 -5.67 -2.73
N THR A 13 -9.79 -6.70 -3.45
CA THR A 13 -11.13 -7.27 -3.27
C THR A 13 -11.27 -7.98 -1.93
N MET A 14 -10.27 -8.76 -1.50
CA MET A 14 -10.28 -9.42 -0.20
C MET A 14 -10.36 -8.43 0.96
N THR A 15 -9.58 -7.34 0.88
CA THR A 15 -9.64 -6.27 1.89
C THR A 15 -10.97 -5.52 1.85
N GLY A 16 -11.50 -5.20 0.66
CA GLY A 16 -12.82 -4.59 0.52
C GLY A 16 -13.95 -5.45 1.08
N LEU A 17 -13.94 -6.76 0.80
CA LEU A 17 -14.91 -7.71 1.36
C LEU A 17 -14.79 -7.81 2.88
N ALA A 18 -13.57 -7.83 3.43
CA ALA A 18 -13.35 -7.81 4.87
C ALA A 18 -13.94 -6.55 5.53
N LEU A 19 -13.81 -5.38 4.90
CA LEU A 19 -14.42 -4.13 5.37
C LEU A 19 -15.96 -4.19 5.38
N ILE A 20 -16.56 -4.79 4.34
CA ILE A 20 -18.02 -4.91 4.21
C ILE A 20 -18.57 -5.89 5.26
N ILE A 21 -17.96 -7.08 5.41
CA ILE A 21 -18.44 -8.13 6.32
C ILE A 21 -18.33 -7.67 7.79
N THR A 22 -17.30 -6.91 8.13
CA THR A 22 -17.07 -6.42 9.50
C THR A 22 -17.86 -5.17 9.83
N GLY A 23 -18.53 -4.55 8.85
CA GLY A 23 -19.26 -3.30 9.02
C GLY A 23 -18.38 -2.07 9.27
N ALA A 24 -17.05 -2.19 9.13
CA ALA A 24 -16.11 -1.09 9.42
C ALA A 24 -16.29 0.13 8.51
N TRP A 25 -16.88 -0.06 7.33
CA TRP A 25 -17.20 1.03 6.39
C TRP A 25 -18.24 2.04 6.91
N GLN A 26 -19.00 1.69 7.96
CA GLN A 26 -19.96 2.57 8.62
C GLN A 26 -19.38 3.28 9.85
N SER A 27 -18.12 3.04 10.18
CA SER A 27 -17.46 3.67 11.32
C SER A 27 -16.88 5.03 10.96
N ASP A 28 -16.60 5.86 11.97
CA ASP A 28 -15.91 7.15 11.79
C ASP A 28 -14.40 6.99 11.50
N PHE A 29 -13.88 5.76 11.46
CA PHE A 29 -12.48 5.50 11.16
C PHE A 29 -12.19 5.65 9.66
N ALA A 30 -11.08 6.29 9.31
CA ALA A 30 -10.67 6.52 7.92
C ALA A 30 -9.36 5.81 7.57
N GLY A 31 -9.23 5.41 6.30
CA GLY A 31 -8.00 4.88 5.73
C GLY A 31 -7.45 3.65 6.47
N ALA A 32 -6.19 3.73 6.91
CA ALA A 32 -5.51 2.63 7.61
C ALA A 32 -6.15 2.29 8.97
N MET A 33 -6.81 3.24 9.63
CA MET A 33 -7.51 2.94 10.89
C MET A 33 -8.80 2.15 10.68
N MET A 34 -9.46 2.34 9.53
CA MET A 34 -10.65 1.58 9.17
C MET A 34 -10.32 0.10 8.95
N THR A 35 -9.21 -0.18 8.26
CA THR A 35 -8.77 -1.56 7.98
C THR A 35 -8.26 -2.25 9.24
N THR A 36 -7.53 -1.56 10.12
CA THR A 36 -7.09 -2.18 11.40
C THR A 36 -8.28 -2.51 12.30
N HIS A 37 -9.32 -1.64 12.36
CA HIS A 37 -10.55 -1.92 13.09
C HIS A 37 -11.32 -3.10 12.49
N ALA A 38 -11.46 -3.15 11.17
CA ALA A 38 -12.11 -4.26 10.47
C ALA A 38 -11.43 -5.60 10.77
N PHE A 39 -10.09 -5.67 10.70
CA PHE A 39 -9.37 -6.90 10.97
C PHE A 39 -9.38 -7.28 12.45
N ALA A 40 -9.43 -6.32 13.39
CA ALA A 40 -9.60 -6.62 14.81
C ALA A 40 -10.94 -7.31 15.09
N VAL A 41 -12.02 -6.81 14.48
CA VAL A 41 -13.37 -7.40 14.59
C VAL A 41 -13.46 -8.72 13.83
N GLY A 42 -12.97 -8.78 12.60
CA GLY A 42 -13.10 -9.94 11.71
C GLY A 42 -12.31 -11.16 12.14
N LEU A 43 -11.12 -10.97 12.74
CA LEU A 43 -10.32 -12.09 13.29
C LEU A 43 -10.71 -12.45 14.74
N ASN A 44 -11.62 -11.71 15.37
CA ASN A 44 -11.95 -11.82 16.80
C ASN A 44 -10.71 -11.82 17.71
N ALA A 45 -9.64 -11.16 17.26
CA ALA A 45 -8.34 -11.10 17.88
C ALA A 45 -7.89 -9.65 17.90
N ALA A 46 -8.12 -8.99 19.05
CA ALA A 46 -7.90 -7.56 19.22
C ALA A 46 -6.46 -7.10 18.91
N THR A 47 -5.47 -7.98 19.04
CA THR A 47 -4.05 -7.66 18.85
C THR A 47 -3.45 -8.24 17.57
N LEU A 48 -3.83 -9.45 17.17
CA LEU A 48 -3.23 -10.11 16.01
C LEU A 48 -3.68 -9.49 14.68
N GLY A 49 -4.96 -9.08 14.58
CA GLY A 49 -5.48 -8.44 13.36
C GLY A 49 -4.74 -7.15 12.99
N PRO A 50 -4.61 -6.17 13.91
CA PRO A 50 -3.91 -4.91 13.65
C PRO A 50 -2.43 -5.08 13.32
N ILE A 51 -1.73 -6.01 13.98
CA ILE A 51 -0.30 -6.26 13.73
C ILE A 51 -0.10 -6.79 12.31
N LEU A 52 -0.92 -7.75 11.89
CA LEU A 52 -0.83 -8.33 10.55
C LEU A 52 -1.05 -7.29 9.45
N VAL A 53 -2.06 -6.45 9.60
CA VAL A 53 -2.37 -5.36 8.65
C VAL A 53 -1.23 -4.33 8.60
N SER A 54 -0.68 -3.95 9.75
CA SER A 54 0.40 -2.95 9.83
C SER A 54 1.68 -3.46 9.17
N VAL A 55 2.05 -4.72 9.40
CA VAL A 55 3.22 -5.35 8.75
C VAL A 55 2.99 -5.50 7.25
N GLY A 56 1.80 -5.91 6.83
CA GLY A 56 1.43 -6.02 5.42
C GLY A 56 1.49 -4.67 4.68
N LEU A 57 0.93 -3.62 5.29
CA LEU A 57 0.99 -2.26 4.75
C LEU A 57 2.43 -1.73 4.65
N LEU A 58 3.29 -2.06 5.60
CA LEU A 58 4.70 -1.66 5.56
C LEU A 58 5.42 -2.27 4.35
N PHE A 59 5.27 -3.56 4.11
CA PHE A 59 5.87 -4.21 2.93
C PHE A 59 5.24 -3.71 1.62
N PHE A 60 3.93 -3.48 1.59
CA PHE A 60 3.23 -2.95 0.41
C PHE A 60 3.65 -1.52 0.07
N ALA A 61 3.80 -0.66 1.07
CA ALA A 61 4.30 0.69 0.88
C ALA A 61 5.75 0.69 0.40
N PHE A 62 6.60 -0.16 0.99
CA PHE A 62 8.01 -0.27 0.61
C PHE A 62 8.20 -0.67 -0.85
N THR A 63 7.49 -1.70 -1.32
CA THR A 63 7.57 -2.14 -2.73
C THR A 63 7.06 -1.07 -3.69
N THR A 64 6.03 -0.31 -3.30
CA THR A 64 5.48 0.79 -4.10
C THR A 64 6.47 1.95 -4.22
N ILE A 65 7.13 2.35 -3.13
CA ILE A 65 8.12 3.44 -3.12
C ILE A 65 9.29 3.09 -4.05
N LEU A 66 9.80 1.85 -4.01
CA LEU A 66 10.86 1.41 -4.91
C LEU A 66 10.43 1.43 -6.38
N GLY A 67 9.20 0.99 -6.66
CA GLY A 67 8.63 1.06 -8.01
C GLY A 67 8.53 2.51 -8.51
N TRP A 68 7.96 3.41 -7.70
CA TRP A 68 7.82 4.83 -8.05
C TRP A 68 9.17 5.54 -8.21
N ASN A 69 10.18 5.16 -7.42
CA ASN A 69 11.53 5.68 -7.56
C ASN A 69 12.10 5.34 -8.95
N TYR A 70 12.00 4.07 -9.34
CA TYR A 70 12.50 3.60 -10.63
C TYR A 70 11.73 4.19 -11.82
N TYR A 71 10.39 4.21 -11.75
CA TYR A 71 9.57 4.82 -12.79
C TYR A 71 9.84 6.34 -12.90
N GLY A 72 9.97 7.02 -11.76
CA GLY A 72 10.29 8.44 -11.70
C GLY A 72 11.65 8.75 -12.33
N GLU A 73 12.68 7.95 -12.03
CA GLU A 73 14.01 8.10 -12.63
C GLU A 73 13.95 7.99 -14.16
N ARG A 74 13.23 7.02 -14.71
CA ARG A 74 13.09 6.84 -16.17
C ARG A 74 12.36 8.01 -16.83
N CYS A 75 11.31 8.53 -16.21
CA CYS A 75 10.60 9.72 -16.71
C CYS A 75 11.50 10.97 -16.70
N VAL A 76 12.31 11.15 -15.65
CA VAL A 76 13.25 12.28 -15.54
C VAL A 76 14.37 12.16 -16.57
N VAL A 77 14.91 10.96 -16.79
CA VAL A 77 15.92 10.72 -17.83
C VAL A 77 15.35 11.00 -19.23
N TYR A 78 14.08 10.69 -19.48
CA TYR A 78 13.43 10.98 -20.75
C TYR A 78 13.27 12.49 -21.00
N LEU A 79 12.87 13.26 -19.98
CA LEU A 79 12.62 14.71 -20.12
C LEU A 79 13.88 15.58 -20.07
N PHE A 80 14.82 15.26 -19.18
CA PHE A 80 15.97 16.12 -18.86
C PHE A 80 17.33 15.49 -19.20
N GLY A 81 17.33 14.29 -19.81
CA GLY A 81 18.55 13.55 -20.12
C GLY A 81 19.21 12.94 -18.88
N THR A 82 20.33 12.22 -19.08
CA THR A 82 20.99 11.42 -18.03
C THR A 82 21.66 12.23 -16.92
N LYS A 83 21.77 13.56 -17.06
CA LYS A 83 22.46 14.44 -16.12
C LYS A 83 21.73 14.60 -14.78
N LEU A 84 20.39 14.47 -14.75
CA LEU A 84 19.58 14.66 -13.54
C LEU A 84 19.27 13.37 -12.75
N SER A 85 19.58 12.18 -13.29
CA SER A 85 19.32 10.88 -12.63
C SER A 85 19.91 10.80 -11.22
N CYS A 86 21.10 11.40 -11.02
CA CYS A 86 21.79 11.40 -9.74
C CYS A 86 21.05 12.24 -8.67
N HIS A 87 20.39 13.34 -9.04
CA HIS A 87 19.75 14.24 -8.06
C HIS A 87 18.41 13.67 -7.55
N ILE A 88 17.61 13.03 -8.43
CA ILE A 88 16.36 12.39 -8.03
C ILE A 88 16.62 11.27 -7.01
N ARG A 89 17.70 10.50 -7.21
CA ARG A 89 18.08 9.35 -6.36
C ARG A 89 18.54 9.74 -4.95
N TRP A 90 19.06 10.96 -4.77
CA TRP A 90 19.45 11.51 -3.47
C TRP A 90 18.31 12.19 -2.72
N CYS A 91 17.28 12.67 -3.41
CA CYS A 91 16.13 13.35 -2.80
C CYS A 91 14.99 12.39 -2.39
N SER A 92 15.03 11.15 -2.89
CA SER A 92 13.98 10.15 -2.70
C SER A 92 14.40 8.97 -1.80
N LEU A 93 15.65 8.95 -1.33
CA LEU A 93 16.05 8.16 -0.17
C LEU A 93 15.89 9.06 1.07
N PRO A 94 15.04 8.70 2.06
CA PRO A 94 14.98 9.39 3.33
C PRO A 94 16.28 9.25 4.13
#